data_AF-A0A3A6QSL6-F1
#
_entry.id   AF-A0A3A6QSL6-F1
#
_cell.length_a   1.000
_cell.length_b   1.000
_cell.length_c   1.000
_cell.angle_alpha   90.00
_cell.angle_beta   90.00
_cell.angle_gamma   90.00
#
_symmetry.space_group_name_H-M   'P 1'
#
loop_
_entity.id
_entity.type
_entity.pdbx_description
1 polymer ?
#
loop_
_entity_poly.entity_id
_entity_poly.type
_entity_poly.pdbx_seq_one_letter_code
_entity_poly.pdbx_strand_id
1 'polypeptide(L)' 'MDPDEDELKQLCLGIVEEADAAAVTPGIVRQELRVEHDIVYEDNRVFEVMHEMEDNGELIYHLGEYNEFAVPE' A
#
# COMPACT_ATOMS: atom_id res chain seq x y z
N MET A 1 18.35 0.53 -4.65
CA MET A 1 17.83 0.91 -5.99
C MET A 1 16.37 1.15 -5.74
N ASP A 2 15.85 2.33 -6.10
CA ASP A 2 14.43 2.58 -5.92
C ASP A 2 13.66 1.64 -6.88
N PRO A 3 12.62 0.93 -6.41
CA PRO A 3 11.83 0.08 -7.28
C PRO A 3 11.19 0.92 -8.38
N ASP A 4 10.92 0.29 -9.51
CA ASP A 4 10.02 0.90 -10.48
C ASP A 4 8.57 0.91 -9.95
N GLU A 5 7.66 1.52 -10.71
CA GLU A 5 6.28 1.69 -10.25
C GLU A 5 5.53 0.36 -10.12
N ASP A 6 5.79 -0.59 -11.01
CA ASP A 6 5.15 -1.91 -10.97
C ASP A 6 5.68 -2.73 -9.80
N GLU A 7 6.99 -2.69 -9.56
CA GLU A 7 7.62 -3.29 -8.38
C GLU A 7 7.06 -2.68 -7.09
N LEU A 8 6.90 -1.35 -7.03
CA LEU A 8 6.31 -0.68 -5.87
C LEU A 8 4.86 -1.13 -5.64
N LYS A 9 4.05 -1.26 -6.69
CA LYS A 9 2.67 -1.76 -6.60
C LYS A 9 2.63 -3.19 -6.04
N GLN A 10 3.51 -4.07 -6.52
CA GLN A 10 3.60 -5.45 -6.02
C GLN A 10 4.03 -5.50 -4.54
N LEU A 11 4.96 -4.64 -4.12
CA LEU A 11 5.36 -4.56 -2.72
C LEU A 11 4.21 -4.04 -1.83
N CYS A 12 3.53 -2.98 -2.26
CA CYS A 12 2.35 -2.47 -1.56
C CYS A 12 1.26 -3.54 -1.42
N LEU A 13 0.99 -4.30 -2.49
CA LEU A 13 0.01 -5.38 -2.48
C LEU A 13 0.40 -6.47 -1.48
N GLY A 14 1.66 -6.93 -1.52
CA GLY A 14 2.16 -7.95 -0.60
C GLY A 14 2.00 -7.55 0.87
N ILE A 15 2.33 -6.30 1.21
CA ILE A 15 2.15 -5.78 2.57
C ILE A 15 0.66 -5.78 3.00
N VAL A 16 -0.25 -5.42 2.09
CA VAL A 16 -1.70 -5.43 2.37
C VAL A 16 -2.22 -6.86 2.51
N GLU A 17 -1.74 -7.79 1.68
CA GLU A 17 -2.10 -9.22 1.73
C GLU A 17 -1.62 -9.88 3.04
N GLU A 18 -0.43 -9.54 3.51
CA GLU A 18 0.15 -10.07 4.74
C GLU A 18 -0.54 -9.55 6.01
N ALA A 19 -1.22 -8.40 5.93
CA ALA A 19 -1.91 -7.78 7.06
C ALA A 19 -3.20 -8.50 7.52
N ASP A 20 -3.52 -9.66 6.93
CA ASP A 20 -4.59 -10.62 7.27
C ASP A 20 -5.81 -10.00 7.97
N ALA A 21 -6.80 -9.62 7.15
CA ALA A 21 -8.11 -9.05 7.52
C ALA A 21 -8.14 -7.66 8.19
N ALA A 22 -6.99 -7.03 8.44
CA ALA A 22 -6.93 -5.63 8.85
C ALA A 22 -6.69 -4.72 7.65
N ALA A 23 -7.63 -3.81 7.36
CA ALA A 23 -7.38 -2.77 6.39
C ALA A 23 -6.16 -1.93 6.85
N VAL A 24 -5.20 -1.72 5.97
CA VAL A 24 -3.93 -1.04 6.27
C VAL A 24 -3.96 0.40 5.81
N THR A 25 -3.33 1.27 6.59
CA THR A 25 -3.15 2.66 6.19
C THR A 25 -1.89 2.80 5.32
N PRO A 26 -1.84 3.81 4.44
CA PRO A 26 -0.64 4.19 3.68
C PRO A 26 0.60 4.41 4.57
N GLY A 27 0.38 4.88 5.80
CA GLY A 27 1.44 5.06 6.80
C GLY A 27 2.06 3.73 7.25
N ILE A 28 1.23 2.68 7.42
CA ILE A 28 1.71 1.32 7.73
C ILE A 28 2.49 0.76 6.54
N VAL A 29 1.95 0.85 5.32
CA VAL A 29 2.63 0.38 4.11
C VAL A 29 3.99 1.04 3.94
N ARG A 30 4.07 2.36 4.13
CA ARG A 30 5.34 3.10 4.09
C ARG A 30 6.32 2.64 5.17
N GLN A 31 5.83 2.32 6.37
CA GLN A 31 6.67 1.81 7.45
C GLN A 31 7.26 0.45 7.10
N GLU A 32 6.45 -0.47 6.57
CA GLU A 32 6.90 -1.81 6.17
C GLU A 32 7.87 -1.75 4.98
N LEU A 33 7.58 -0.94 3.96
CA LEU A 33 8.52 -0.68 2.85
C LEU A 33 9.90 -0.24 3.35
N ARG A 34 9.94 0.59 4.39
CA ARG A 34 11.20 1.05 4.99
C ARG A 34 11.90 -0.04 5.80
N VAL A 35 11.14 -0.82 6.57
CA VAL A 35 11.70 -1.82 7.50
C VAL A 35 12.18 -3.06 6.75
N GLU A 36 11.37 -3.56 5.82
CA GLU A 36 11.60 -4.84 5.16
C GLU A 36 12.42 -4.71 3.88
N HIS A 37 12.30 -3.59 3.18
CA HIS A 37 12.90 -3.40 1.86
C HIS A 37 13.93 -2.27 1.79
N ASP A 38 14.16 -1.53 2.88
CA ASP A 38 15.02 -0.32 2.94
C ASP A 38 14.63 0.75 1.90
N ILE A 39 13.33 0.83 1.59
CA ILE A 39 12.76 1.76 0.61
C ILE A 39 12.15 2.97 1.34
N VAL A 40 12.51 4.17 0.91
CA VAL A 40 12.02 5.43 1.51
C VAL A 40 11.27 6.25 0.48
N TYR A 41 9.94 6.24 0.57
CA TYR A 41 9.06 7.12 -0.19
C TYR A 41 8.42 8.22 0.67
N GLU A 42 8.04 9.31 0.00
CA GLU A 42 7.17 10.32 0.58
C GLU A 42 5.77 9.75 0.79
N ASP A 43 5.10 10.22 1.84
CA ASP A 43 3.76 9.78 2.25
C ASP A 43 2.75 9.90 1.09
N ASN A 44 2.81 11.02 0.36
CA ASN A 44 1.95 11.27 -0.80
C ASN A 44 2.16 10.27 -1.93
N ARG A 45 3.39 9.79 -2.15
CA ARG A 45 3.66 8.87 -3.26
C ARG A 45 3.08 7.48 -2.99
N VAL A 46 3.22 6.98 -1.76
CA VAL A 46 2.60 5.71 -1.35
C VAL A 46 1.08 5.82 -1.42
N PHE A 47 0.53 6.95 -0.96
CA PHE A 47 -0.90 7.25 -1.04
C PHE A 47 -1.44 7.22 -2.48
N GLU A 48 -0.77 7.93 -3.40
CA GLU A 48 -1.13 7.96 -4.83
C GLU A 48 -1.11 6.56 -5.44
N VAL A 49 -0.04 5.77 -5.19
CA VAL A 49 0.09 4.42 -5.73
C VAL A 49 -1.01 3.49 -5.22
N MET A 50 -1.35 3.56 -3.93
CA MET A 50 -2.43 2.74 -3.36
C MET A 50 -3.80 3.13 -3.95
N HIS A 51 -4.02 4.40 -4.26
CA HIS A 51 -5.23 4.83 -4.97
C HIS A 51 -5.28 4.38 -6.43
N GLU A 52 -4.15 4.41 -7.14
CA GLU A 52 -4.09 3.84 -8.48
C GLU A 52 -4.43 2.34 -8.48
N MET A 53 -3.97 1.59 -7.46
CA MET A 53 -4.31 0.18 -7.29
C MET A 53 -5.79 -0.03 -6.98
N GLU A 54 -6.41 0.88 -6.22
CA GLU A 54 -7.86 0.88 -6.00
C GLU A 54 -8.64 1.15 -7.30
N ASP A 55 -8.24 2.15 -8.07
CA ASP A 55 -8.84 2.46 -9.38
C ASP A 55 -8.76 1.26 -10.35
N ASN A 56 -7.70 0.44 -10.23
CA ASN A 56 -7.51 -0.79 -11.01
C ASN A 56 -8.25 -2.01 -10.44
N GLY A 57 -8.85 -1.90 -9.25
CA GLY A 57 -9.55 -2.99 -8.57
C GLY A 57 -8.64 -3.99 -7.89
N GLU A 58 -7.36 -3.66 -7.68
CA GLU A 58 -6.39 -4.49 -6.95
C GLU A 58 -6.52 -4.31 -5.43
N LEU A 59 -6.98 -3.13 -4.99
CA LEU A 59 -7.30 -2.82 -3.60
C LEU A 59 -8.73 -2.28 -3.48
N ILE A 60 -9.31 -2.40 -2.28
CA ILE A 60 -10.54 -1.72 -1.88
C ILE A 60 -10.17 -0.63 -0.89
N TYR A 61 -10.61 0.58 -1.19
CA TYR A 61 -10.50 1.71 -0.26
C TYR A 61 -11.70 1.76 0.69
N HIS A 62 -11.42 1.69 1.99
CA HIS A 62 -12.39 1.87 3.05
C HIS A 62 -12.37 3.33 3.52
N LEU A 63 -13.46 4.05 3.26
CA LEU A 63 -13.70 5.40 3.78
C LEU A 63 -14.04 5.34 5.30
N GLY A 64 -13.10 4.84 6.10
CA GLY A 64 -13.14 4.79 7.56
C GLY A 64 -12.47 6.02 8.20
N GLU A 65 -12.18 5.96 9.50
CA GLU A 65 -11.51 7.05 10.22
C GLU A 65 -10.05 7.30 9.79
N TYR A 66 -9.42 6.33 9.10
CA TYR A 66 -7.98 6.32 8.88
C TYR A 66 -7.51 6.12 7.41
N ASN A 67 -8.42 6.25 6.42
CA ASN A 67 -8.11 6.05 4.99
C ASN A 67 -7.41 4.70 4.72
N GLU A 68 -8.15 3.60 4.93
CA GLU A 68 -7.59 2.25 4.98
C GLU A 68 -7.81 1.50 3.65
N PHE A 69 -6.90 0.58 3.33
CA PHE A 69 -6.95 -0.24 2.12
C PHE A 69 -6.90 -1.72 2.47
N ALA A 70 -7.64 -2.54 1.74
CA ALA A 70 -7.63 -4.00 1.87
C ALA A 70 -7.62 -4.66 0.50
N VAL A 71 -7.23 -5.93 0.43
CA VAL A 71 -7.42 -6.72 -0.79
C VAL A 71 -8.90 -7.09 -0.98
N PRO A 72 -9.43 -7.11 -2.21
CA PRO A 72 -10.78 -7.59 -2.49
C PRO A 72 -10.92 -9.10 -2.18
N GLU A 73 -12.07 -9.49 -1.61
CA GLU A 73 -12.45 -10.90 -1.34
C GLU A 73 -12.71 -11.73 -2.60
#